data_AF-A0A956YS35-F1
#
_entry.id   AF-A0A956YS35-F1
#
_cell.length_a   1.000
_cell.length_b   1.000
_cell.length_c   1.000
_cell.angle_alpha   90.00
_cell.angle_beta   90.00
_cell.angle_gamma   90.00
#
_symmetry.space_group_name_H-M   'P 1'
#
loop_
_entity.id
_entity.type
_entity.pdbx_description
1 polymer ?
#
loop_
_entity_poly.entity_id
_entity_poly.type
_entity_poly.pdbx_seq_one_letter_code
_entity_poly.pdbx_strand_id
1 'polypeptide(L)'
;MLAYPVKTGHIYPQLNTEIIVVPASERYVEQMAALQHLAYDDEDIMEERHFASHLHYFPEGQFIALDPETDTVVGTTSGMRINFSREEKLLESWHVTTGDG
;
A
#
# COMPACT_ATOMS: atom_id res chain seq x y z
N MET A 1 -3.62 1.22 -55.69
CA MET A 1 -3.94 0.61 -54.38
C MET A 1 -2.63 0.18 -53.77
N LEU A 2 -2.07 1.00 -52.86
CA LEU A 2 -0.78 0.74 -52.20
C LEU A 2 -1.03 -0.15 -50.99
N ALA A 3 -0.39 -1.31 -50.94
CA ALA A 3 -0.41 -2.19 -49.78
C ALA A 3 0.61 -1.69 -48.75
N TYR A 4 0.15 -1.42 -47.53
CA TYR A 4 1.02 -1.10 -46.40
C TYR A 4 1.58 -2.40 -45.79
N PRO A 5 2.88 -2.49 -45.48
CA PRO A 5 3.42 -3.68 -44.84
C PRO A 5 2.97 -3.74 -43.38
N VAL A 6 2.45 -4.90 -42.97
CA VAL A 6 2.14 -5.23 -41.58
C VAL A 6 3.48 -5.36 -40.83
N LYS A 7 3.72 -4.47 -39.86
CA LYS A 7 4.85 -4.63 -38.94
C LYS A 7 4.61 -5.89 -38.10
N THR A 8 5.55 -6.83 -38.16
CA THR A 8 5.61 -7.98 -37.25
C THR A 8 5.63 -7.46 -35.81
N GLY A 9 4.56 -7.71 -35.07
CA GLY A 9 4.46 -7.33 -33.67
C GLY A 9 5.56 -8.01 -32.86
N HIS A 10 6.27 -7.22 -32.05
CA HIS A 10 7.12 -7.77 -31.01
C HIS A 10 6.24 -8.60 -30.06
N ILE A 11 6.52 -9.90 -29.95
CA ILE A 11 5.92 -10.75 -28.92
C ILE A 11 6.59 -10.33 -27.62
N TYR A 12 5.97 -9.42 -26.88
CA TYR A 12 6.29 -9.28 -25.47
C TYR A 12 5.83 -10.58 -24.79
N PRO A 13 6.68 -11.25 -24.00
CA PRO A 13 6.18 -12.33 -23.16
C PRO A 13 5.03 -11.75 -22.33
N GLN A 14 3.89 -12.44 -22.35
CA GLN A 14 2.77 -12.13 -21.48
C GLN A 14 3.27 -12.39 -20.06
N LEU A 15 3.83 -11.36 -19.43
CA LEU A 15 4.07 -11.36 -17.99
C LEU A 15 2.68 -11.49 -17.37
N ASN A 16 2.48 -12.54 -16.61
CA ASN A 16 1.25 -12.76 -15.87
C ASN A 16 1.25 -11.76 -14.70
N THR A 17 0.90 -10.51 -14.97
CA THR A 17 0.94 -9.39 -14.02
C THR A 17 -0.28 -9.40 -13.10
N GLU A 18 -0.60 -10.55 -12.52
CA GLU A 18 -1.71 -10.65 -11.60
C GLU A 18 -1.28 -10.12 -10.24
N ILE A 19 -1.65 -8.87 -9.95
CA ILE A 19 -1.52 -8.30 -8.61
C ILE A 19 -2.76 -8.66 -7.82
N ILE A 20 -2.57 -9.28 -6.65
CA ILE A 20 -3.66 -9.66 -5.76
C ILE A 20 -3.75 -8.69 -4.58
N VAL A 21 -4.97 -8.43 -4.10
CA VAL A 21 -5.20 -7.66 -2.88
C VAL A 21 -5.57 -8.62 -1.77
N VAL A 22 -4.79 -8.62 -0.69
CA VAL A 22 -4.98 -9.50 0.46
C VAL A 22 -4.92 -8.69 1.76
N PRO A 23 -5.54 -9.17 2.85
CA PRO A 23 -5.30 -8.60 4.18
C PRO A 23 -3.81 -8.55 4.49
N ALA A 24 -3.35 -7.43 5.05
CA ALA A 24 -1.96 -7.30 5.46
C ALA A 24 -1.66 -8.21 6.66
N SER A 25 -0.39 -8.53 6.86
CA SER A 25 0.06 -9.30 8.02
C SER A 25 1.47 -8.88 8.44
N GLU A 26 1.88 -9.27 9.65
CA GLU A 26 3.19 -8.92 10.22
C GLU A 26 4.36 -9.35 9.31
N ARG A 27 4.19 -10.38 8.47
CA ARG A 27 5.21 -10.82 7.50
C ARG A 27 5.70 -9.69 6.58
N TYR A 28 4.84 -8.73 6.28
CA TYR A 28 5.09 -7.74 5.23
C TYR A 28 5.40 -6.33 5.74
N VAL A 29 5.47 -6.11 7.05
CA VAL A 29 5.62 -4.75 7.63
C VAL A 29 6.88 -4.03 7.16
N GLU A 30 8.00 -4.73 6.98
CA GLU A 30 9.24 -4.18 6.42
C GLU A 30 9.05 -3.71 4.97
N GLN A 31 8.36 -4.52 4.15
CA GLN A 31 8.09 -4.13 2.76
C GLN A 31 7.12 -2.96 2.67
N MET A 32 6.13 -2.89 3.58
CA MET A 32 5.19 -1.78 3.66
C MET A 32 5.89 -0.46 4.04
N ALA A 33 6.81 -0.49 5.00
CA ALA A 33 7.64 0.66 5.37
C ALA A 33 8.58 1.09 4.23
N ALA A 34 9.27 0.12 3.61
CA ALA A 34 10.12 0.40 2.45
C ALA A 34 9.34 1.06 1.31
N LEU A 35 8.09 0.64 1.08
CA LEU A 35 7.22 1.23 0.06
C LEU A 35 6.84 2.68 0.37
N GLN A 36 6.66 3.04 1.64
CA GLN A 36 6.41 4.44 2.04
C GLN A 36 7.56 5.33 1.58
N HIS A 37 8.82 4.95 1.84
CA HIS A 37 10.01 5.70 1.42
C HIS A 37 10.16 5.84 -0.10
N LEU A 38 9.50 4.99 -0.90
CA LEU A 38 9.47 5.13 -2.35
C LEU A 38 8.36 6.10 -2.83
N ALA A 39 7.27 6.18 -2.08
CA ALA A 39 6.07 6.93 -2.46
C ALA A 39 6.06 8.36 -1.90
N TYR A 40 6.70 8.59 -0.75
CA TYR A 40 6.69 9.85 -0.01
C TYR A 40 8.09 10.30 0.36
N ASP A 41 8.29 11.62 0.33
CA ASP A 41 9.50 12.30 0.80
C ASP A 41 9.07 13.22 1.96
N ASP A 42 8.93 12.62 3.14
CA ASP A 42 8.39 13.24 4.37
C ASP A 42 9.24 12.84 5.60
N GLU A 43 9.36 13.73 6.56
CA GLU A 43 10.05 13.49 7.84
C GLU A 43 9.20 12.60 8.78
N ASP A 44 7.87 12.64 8.68
CA ASP A 44 6.92 11.87 9.50
C ASP A 44 6.46 10.57 8.79
N ILE A 45 7.38 9.91 8.08
CA ILE A 45 7.06 8.72 7.29
C ILE A 45 6.83 7.48 8.16
N MET A 46 5.85 6.65 7.76
CA MET A 46 5.51 5.45 8.51
C MET A 46 6.57 4.34 8.38
N GLU A 47 7.22 4.02 9.49
CA GLU A 47 8.10 2.86 9.70
C GLU A 47 7.35 1.56 10.05
N GLU A 48 8.06 0.43 10.15
CA GLU A 48 7.48 -0.90 10.40
C GLU A 48 6.63 -0.96 11.67
N ARG A 49 7.09 -0.28 12.73
CA ARG A 49 6.38 -0.24 14.03
C ARG A 49 4.97 0.31 13.92
N HIS A 50 4.75 1.27 13.02
CA HIS A 50 3.43 1.86 12.80
C HIS A 50 2.51 0.85 12.12
N PHE A 51 2.99 0.16 11.08
CA PHE A 51 2.21 -0.89 10.42
C PHE A 51 1.90 -2.07 11.35
N ALA A 52 2.85 -2.47 12.20
CA ALA A 52 2.61 -3.48 13.22
C ALA A 52 1.52 -3.03 14.23
N SER A 53 1.55 -1.77 14.65
CA SER A 53 0.51 -1.18 15.52
C SER A 53 -0.87 -1.18 14.85
N HIS A 54 -0.97 -0.71 13.61
CA HIS A 54 -2.22 -0.73 12.85
C HIS A 54 -2.80 -2.14 12.69
N LEU A 55 -1.94 -3.13 12.42
CA LEU A 55 -2.34 -4.54 12.36
C LEU A 55 -2.84 -5.07 13.71
N HIS A 56 -2.27 -4.59 14.81
CA HIS A 56 -2.70 -4.97 16.15
C HIS A 56 -4.08 -4.41 16.50
N TYR A 57 -4.33 -3.13 16.23
CA TYR A 57 -5.55 -2.46 16.66
C TYR A 57 -6.72 -2.57 15.68
N PHE A 58 -6.46 -2.60 14.38
CA PHE A 58 -7.50 -2.65 13.36
C PHE A 58 -7.07 -3.43 12.10
N PRO A 59 -6.84 -4.76 12.21
CA PRO A 59 -6.37 -5.58 11.11
C PRO A 59 -7.33 -5.58 9.91
N GLU A 60 -8.63 -5.44 10.13
CA GLU A 60 -9.64 -5.43 9.06
C GLU A 60 -9.56 -4.19 8.15
N GLY A 61 -8.82 -3.16 8.57
CA GLY A 61 -8.53 -1.97 7.77
C GLY A 61 -7.24 -2.04 6.96
N GLN A 62 -6.44 -3.10 7.12
CA GLN A 62 -5.11 -3.19 6.55
C GLN A 62 -5.08 -4.15 5.36
N PHE A 63 -4.71 -3.65 4.19
CA PHE A 63 -4.59 -4.46 2.97
C PHE A 63 -3.31 -4.12 2.22
N ILE A 64 -2.75 -5.12 1.56
CA ILE A 64 -1.61 -4.98 0.64
C ILE A 64 -2.00 -5.44 -0.76
N ALA A 65 -1.41 -4.79 -1.75
CA ALA A 65 -1.32 -5.30 -3.11
C ALA A 65 -0.01 -6.09 -3.23
N LEU A 66 -0.11 -7.38 -3.51
CA LEU A 66 1.00 -8.33 -3.55
C LEU A 66 1.20 -8.83 -4.97
N ASP A 67 2.44 -8.82 -5.44
CA ASP A 67 2.88 -9.63 -6.57
C ASP A 67 3.15 -11.07 -6.05
N PRO A 68 2.31 -12.06 -6.41
CA PRO A 68 2.43 -13.42 -5.89
C PRO A 68 3.60 -14.20 -6.50
N GLU A 69 4.15 -13.77 -7.64
CA GLU A 69 5.31 -14.46 -8.23
C GLU A 69 6.59 -14.16 -7.45
N THR A 70 6.71 -12.93 -6.97
CA THR A 70 7.90 -12.45 -6.25
C THR A 70 7.71 -12.33 -4.73
N ASP A 71 6.48 -12.49 -4.24
CA ASP A 71 6.09 -12.22 -2.85
C ASP A 71 6.43 -10.78 -2.41
N THR A 72 6.25 -9.83 -3.34
CA THR A 72 6.61 -8.42 -3.16
C THR A 72 5.36 -7.56 -2.98
N VAL A 73 5.35 -6.73 -1.94
CA VAL A 73 4.33 -5.71 -1.74
C VAL A 73 4.58 -4.55 -2.70
N VAL A 74 3.60 -4.26 -3.55
CA VAL A 74 3.63 -3.17 -4.54
C VAL A 74 2.64 -2.05 -4.23
N GLY A 75 1.81 -2.24 -3.20
CA GLY A 75 0.83 -1.27 -2.71
C GLY A 75 0.46 -1.59 -1.27
N THR A 76 0.18 -0.57 -0.48
CA THR A 76 -0.30 -0.74 0.89
C THR A 76 -1.39 0.28 1.19
N THR A 77 -2.35 -0.13 2.02
CA THR A 77 -3.35 0.75 2.61
C THR A 77 -3.29 0.58 4.11
N SER A 78 -3.30 1.70 4.83
CA SER A 78 -3.52 1.71 6.27
C SER A 78 -4.77 2.48 6.60
N GLY A 79 -5.62 1.88 7.42
CA GLY A 79 -6.88 2.44 7.86
C GLY A 79 -7.04 2.34 9.37
N MET A 80 -8.04 3.05 9.88
CA MET A 80 -8.35 3.07 11.30
C MET A 80 -9.79 3.54 11.52
N ARG A 81 -10.28 3.41 12.74
CA ARG A 81 -11.59 3.89 13.15
C ARG A 81 -11.43 4.89 14.28
N ILE A 82 -12.01 6.08 14.10
CA ILE A 82 -12.08 7.09 15.15
C ILE A 82 -13.55 7.37 15.48
N ASN A 83 -13.80 7.70 16.75
CA ASN A 83 -15.12 8.16 17.18
C ASN A 83 -15.26 9.64 16.82
N PHE A 84 -15.82 9.92 15.65
CA PHE A 84 -16.01 11.28 15.19
C PHE A 84 -16.98 12.07 16.09
N SER A 85 -16.54 13.22 16.59
CA SER A 85 -17.38 14.22 17.24
C SER A 85 -17.31 15.54 16.46
N ARG A 86 -18.47 16.15 16.22
CA ARG A 86 -18.54 17.44 15.52
C ARG A 86 -17.90 18.58 16.31
N GLU A 87 -17.76 18.43 17.63
CA GLU A 87 -17.18 19.43 18.51
C GLU A 87 -15.64 19.38 18.52
N GLU A 88 -15.06 18.23 18.17
CA GLU A 88 -13.62 18.05 18.05
C GLU A 88 -13.12 18.55 16.70
N LYS A 89 -12.03 19.32 16.72
CA LYS A 89 -11.56 20.02 15.50
C LYS A 89 -10.58 19.20 14.66
N LEU A 90 -10.07 18.06 15.14
CA LEU A 90 -9.11 17.17 14.45
C LEU A 90 -8.06 17.96 13.61
N LEU A 91 -7.40 18.93 14.25
CA LEU A 91 -6.45 19.84 13.57
C LEU A 91 -4.99 19.41 13.68
N GLU A 92 -4.71 18.40 14.51
CA GLU A 92 -3.38 17.81 14.64
C GLU A 92 -3.07 16.86 13.48
N SER A 93 -1.79 16.48 13.34
CA SER A 93 -1.38 15.52 12.32
C SER A 93 -2.08 14.17 12.53
N TRP A 94 -2.15 13.40 11.45
CA TRP A 94 -2.83 12.10 11.48
C TRP A 94 -2.20 11.15 12.49
N HIS A 95 -0.87 11.10 12.60
CA HIS A 95 -0.19 10.27 13.59
C HIS A 95 -0.56 10.68 15.04
N VAL A 96 -0.65 11.98 15.34
CA VAL A 96 -1.02 12.48 16.67
C VAL A 96 -2.47 12.16 17.00
N THR A 97 -3.37 12.32 16.03
CA THR A 97 -4.81 12.05 16.20
C THR A 97 -5.06 10.57 16.55
N THR A 98 -4.16 9.68 16.13
CA THR A 98 -4.45 8.25 15.99
C THR A 98 -3.51 7.38 16.80
N GLY A 99 -2.45 7.96 17.39
CA GLY A 99 -1.50 7.24 18.23
C GLY A 99 -0.68 6.19 17.48
N ASP A 100 -0.54 6.32 16.15
CA ASP A 100 0.03 5.31 15.25
C ASP A 100 -0.83 4.01 15.17
N GLY A 101 -2.11 4.08 15.52
CA GLY A 101 -3.02 2.95 15.64
C GLY A 101 -3.64 2.83 17.02
#